data_AF-A0A525JUU1-F1
#
_entry.id   AF-A0A525JUU1-F1
#
_cell.length_a   1.000
_cell.length_b   1.000
_cell.length_c   1.000
_cell.angle_alpha   90.00
_cell.angle_beta   90.00
_cell.angle_gamma   90.00
#
_symmetry.space_group_name_H-M   'P 1'
#
loop_
_entity.id
_entity.type
_entity.pdbx_description
1 polymer ?
#
loop_
_entity_poly.entity_id
_entity_poly.type
_entity_poly.pdbx_seq_one_letter_code
_entity_poly.pdbx_strand_id
1 'polypeptide(L)'
;MTPQKATIPTRLSIPILLLSAGAGVAAASLPLKPGTYVLAGQSCRDPALAGVFTYDGKAFSSAHAAGCRSLVRSHSEGVYHVWTACSALGDGSPAKETSALTTYAIRSPTEVEVRQDQEASGSIFRWCGPPQAQKGGQDRQPSSRANGPQ
;
A
#
# COMPACT_ATOMS: atom_id res chain seq x y z
N MET A 1 49.08 -3.95 69.97
CA MET A 1 48.49 -2.65 69.54
C MET A 1 48.80 -2.53 68.05
N THR A 2 47.93 -2.63 67.05
CA THR A 2 46.47 -2.64 66.82
C THR A 2 46.24 -3.48 65.54
N PRO A 3 45.11 -4.19 65.35
CA PRO A 3 44.83 -4.82 64.06
C PRO A 3 44.29 -3.79 63.06
N GLN A 4 44.90 -3.71 61.87
CA GLN A 4 44.39 -2.91 60.75
C GLN A 4 43.17 -3.60 60.13
N LYS A 5 42.06 -2.86 60.11
CA LYS A 5 40.79 -3.26 59.51
C LYS A 5 40.81 -2.91 58.02
N ALA A 6 41.00 -3.90 57.16
CA ALA A 6 40.90 -3.73 55.72
C ALA A 6 39.42 -3.61 55.30
N THR A 7 39.08 -2.48 54.68
CA THR A 7 37.74 -2.19 54.15
C THR A 7 37.68 -2.63 52.70
N ILE A 8 36.73 -3.51 52.38
CA ILE A 8 36.47 -4.03 51.03
C ILE A 8 35.48 -3.07 50.34
N PRO A 9 35.80 -2.48 49.17
CA PRO A 9 34.82 -1.67 48.43
C PRO A 9 33.80 -2.57 47.72
N THR A 10 32.55 -2.32 48.04
CA THR A 10 31.33 -2.87 47.45
C THR A 10 31.37 -2.76 45.92
N ARG A 11 31.35 -3.90 45.22
CA ARG A 11 31.13 -3.96 43.77
C ARG A 11 29.72 -3.49 43.46
N LEU A 12 29.60 -2.34 42.79
CA LEU A 12 28.36 -1.88 42.19
C LEU A 12 28.01 -2.82 41.02
N SER A 13 26.99 -3.65 41.19
CA SER A 13 26.30 -4.33 40.10
C SER A 13 25.69 -3.28 39.18
N ILE A 14 26.23 -3.13 37.98
CA ILE A 14 25.61 -2.35 36.90
C ILE A 14 24.53 -3.25 36.28
N PRO A 15 23.24 -2.92 36.39
CA PRO A 15 22.22 -3.62 35.62
C PRO A 15 22.43 -3.24 34.15
N ILE A 16 22.81 -4.23 33.33
CA ILE A 16 22.78 -4.10 31.87
C ILE A 16 21.30 -3.96 31.49
N LEU A 17 20.86 -2.71 31.32
CA LEU A 17 19.61 -2.37 30.67
C LEU A 17 19.72 -2.83 29.21
N LEU A 18 19.14 -3.99 28.93
CA LEU A 18 18.81 -4.44 27.58
C LEU A 18 17.86 -3.41 26.98
N LEU A 19 18.43 -2.47 26.23
CA LEU A 19 17.70 -1.57 25.35
C LEU A 19 17.10 -2.43 24.23
N SER A 20 15.87 -2.88 24.43
CA SER A 20 15.05 -3.46 23.38
C SER A 20 14.81 -2.37 22.34
N ALA A 21 15.63 -2.35 21.28
CA ALA A 21 15.36 -1.55 20.10
C ALA A 21 14.08 -2.10 19.45
N GLY A 22 12.93 -1.57 19.89
CA GLY A 22 11.68 -1.73 19.19
C GLY A 22 11.87 -1.08 17.82
N ALA A 23 12.11 -1.89 16.80
CA ALA A 23 12.00 -1.46 15.42
C ALA A 23 10.55 -1.03 15.22
N GLY A 24 10.27 0.25 15.41
CA GLY A 24 9.02 0.87 15.03
C GLY A 24 8.80 0.54 13.57
N VAL A 25 7.78 -0.27 13.28
CA VAL A 25 7.42 -0.66 11.93
C VAL A 25 6.83 0.58 11.27
N ALA A 26 7.70 1.49 10.81
CA ALA A 26 7.28 2.55 9.93
C ALA A 26 6.64 1.87 8.73
N ALA A 27 5.36 2.14 8.48
CA ALA A 27 4.70 1.71 7.26
C ALA A 27 5.52 2.28 6.09
N ALA A 28 6.36 1.44 5.49
CA ALA A 28 7.29 1.90 4.47
C ALA A 28 6.47 2.43 3.30
N SER A 29 6.57 3.73 3.02
CA SER A 29 6.01 4.31 1.82
C SER A 29 6.83 3.84 0.62
N LEU A 30 6.16 3.53 -0.49
CA LEU A 30 6.83 3.23 -1.75
C LEU A 30 7.49 4.52 -2.28
N PRO A 31 8.71 4.47 -2.83
CA PRO A 31 9.41 5.63 -3.38
C PRO A 31 8.84 6.04 -4.75
N LEU A 32 7.51 6.18 -4.81
CA LEU A 32 6.75 6.57 -5.97
C LEU A 32 6.26 8.01 -5.81
N LYS A 33 6.14 8.71 -6.93
CA LYS A 33 5.52 10.03 -6.99
C LYS A 33 4.01 9.89 -6.76
N PRO A 34 3.41 10.60 -5.80
CA PRO A 34 1.96 10.59 -5.65
C PRO A 34 1.25 11.02 -6.94
N GLY A 35 0.17 10.33 -7.29
CA GLY A 35 -0.54 10.58 -8.54
C GLY A 35 -1.29 9.38 -9.10
N THR A 36 -1.85 9.59 -10.29
CA THR A 36 -2.51 8.56 -11.08
C THR A 36 -1.48 7.86 -11.95
N TYR A 37 -1.51 6.53 -11.92
CA TYR A 37 -0.69 5.65 -12.72
C TYR A 37 -1.57 4.85 -13.68
N VAL A 38 -1.11 4.72 -14.91
CA VAL A 38 -1.85 4.07 -16.00
C VAL A 38 -0.99 2.97 -16.61
N LEU A 39 -1.61 1.85 -16.95
CA LEU A 39 -1.00 0.72 -17.64
C LEU A 39 -0.24 1.19 -18.88
N ALA A 40 0.99 0.72 -19.06
CA ALA A 40 1.80 0.97 -20.24
C ALA A 40 1.02 0.57 -21.50
N GLY A 41 1.07 1.43 -22.53
CA GLY A 41 0.30 1.26 -23.77
C GLY A 41 -1.10 1.88 -23.76
N GLN A 42 -1.69 2.20 -22.61
CA GLN A 42 -2.96 2.96 -22.56
C GLN A 42 -2.73 4.47 -22.56
N SER A 43 -3.72 5.27 -22.99
CA SER A 43 -3.67 6.74 -22.94
C SER A 43 -3.81 7.27 -21.52
N CYS A 44 -3.06 8.32 -21.16
CA CYS A 44 -3.28 9.02 -19.88
C CYS A 44 -4.60 9.81 -19.85
N ARG A 45 -5.19 10.13 -21.02
CA ARG A 45 -6.38 10.98 -21.11
C ARG A 45 -7.68 10.19 -20.91
N ASP A 46 -7.73 8.96 -21.42
CA ASP A 46 -8.90 8.10 -21.38
C ASP A 46 -8.48 6.62 -21.22
N PRO A 47 -7.89 6.25 -20.07
CA PRO A 47 -7.50 4.87 -19.79
C PRO A 47 -8.72 4.01 -19.43
N ALA A 48 -8.64 2.71 -19.70
CA ALA A 48 -9.63 1.78 -19.18
C ALA A 48 -9.53 1.71 -17.66
N LEU A 49 -10.66 1.72 -16.94
CA LEU A 49 -10.67 1.77 -15.46
C LEU A 49 -9.83 0.66 -14.79
N ALA A 50 -9.80 -0.54 -15.39
CA ALA A 50 -9.00 -1.66 -14.89
C ALA A 50 -7.47 -1.42 -15.00
N GLY A 51 -7.05 -0.52 -15.88
CA GLY A 51 -5.65 -0.15 -16.09
C GLY A 51 -5.20 1.08 -15.29
N VAL A 52 -5.98 1.52 -14.30
CA VAL A 52 -5.70 2.74 -13.52
C VAL A 52 -5.64 2.45 -12.03
N PHE A 53 -4.62 2.98 -11.37
CA PHE A 53 -4.61 3.15 -9.92
C PHE A 53 -4.03 4.50 -9.52
N THR A 54 -4.30 4.89 -8.28
CA THR A 54 -3.81 6.13 -7.68
C THR A 54 -2.91 5.78 -6.50
N TYR A 55 -1.80 6.49 -6.38
CA TYR A 55 -0.91 6.42 -5.23
C TYR A 55 -0.94 7.75 -4.48
N ASP A 56 -1.26 7.73 -3.19
CA ASP A 56 -1.36 8.94 -2.35
C ASP A 56 -0.09 9.23 -1.53
N GLY A 57 0.98 8.47 -1.75
CA GLY A 57 2.20 8.52 -0.93
C GLY A 57 2.21 7.53 0.22
N LYS A 58 1.11 6.79 0.45
CA LYS A 58 0.99 5.78 1.51
C LYS A 58 0.46 4.46 0.98
N ALA A 59 -0.62 4.49 0.21
CA ALA A 59 -1.29 3.32 -0.32
C ALA A 59 -1.73 3.50 -1.77
N PHE A 60 -1.98 2.38 -2.43
CA PHE A 60 -2.66 2.38 -3.72
C PHE A 60 -4.18 2.34 -3.51
N SER A 61 -4.89 3.11 -4.32
CA SER A 61 -6.34 3.06 -4.45
C SER A 61 -6.71 2.80 -5.91
N SER A 62 -7.69 1.93 -6.13
CA SER A 62 -8.27 1.61 -7.43
C SER A 62 -9.78 1.53 -7.30
N ALA A 63 -10.48 1.38 -8.43
CA ALA A 63 -11.94 1.23 -8.45
C ALA A 63 -12.45 0.04 -7.61
N HIS A 64 -11.58 -0.91 -7.24
CA HIS A 64 -11.93 -2.09 -6.46
C HIS A 64 -11.31 -2.09 -5.05
N ALA A 65 -10.71 -0.99 -4.60
CA ALA A 65 -9.98 -0.92 -3.33
C ALA A 65 -10.84 -0.64 -2.09
N ALA A 66 -12.17 -0.66 -2.23
CA ALA A 66 -13.09 -0.41 -1.10
C ALA A 66 -12.86 -1.45 0.02
N GLY A 67 -12.70 -0.98 1.25
CA GLY A 67 -12.46 -1.87 2.40
C GLY A 67 -11.12 -2.61 2.38
N CYS A 68 -10.15 -2.17 1.56
CA CYS A 68 -8.81 -2.76 1.52
C CYS A 68 -7.82 -2.08 2.47
N ARG A 69 -6.96 -2.90 3.09
CA ARG A 69 -5.80 -2.48 3.88
C ARG A 69 -4.53 -3.07 3.30
N SER A 70 -3.48 -2.27 3.14
CA SER A 70 -2.20 -2.70 2.57
C SER A 70 -1.05 -2.47 3.55
N LEU A 71 -0.10 -3.41 3.57
CA LEU A 71 1.09 -3.38 4.42
C LEU A 71 2.31 -3.85 3.62
N VAL A 72 3.39 -3.06 3.62
CA VAL A 72 4.69 -3.53 3.13
C VAL A 72 5.21 -4.59 4.10
N ARG A 73 5.38 -5.82 3.61
CA ARG A 73 5.89 -6.96 4.40
C ARG A 73 7.40 -7.07 4.34
N SER A 74 7.98 -6.81 3.17
CA SER A 74 9.42 -6.83 2.94
C SER A 74 9.75 -5.96 1.75
N HIS A 75 11.01 -5.54 1.67
CA HIS A 75 11.55 -4.84 0.52
C HIS A 75 13.04 -5.12 0.37
N SER A 76 13.52 -5.11 -0.87
CA SER A 76 14.94 -5.25 -1.22
C SER A 76 15.16 -4.65 -2.60
N GLU A 77 16.20 -3.82 -2.76
CA GLU A 77 16.66 -3.35 -4.09
C GLU A 77 15.55 -2.76 -4.98
N GLY A 78 14.63 -1.96 -4.41
CA GLY A 78 13.53 -1.34 -5.16
C GLY A 78 12.35 -2.29 -5.45
N VAL A 79 12.39 -3.53 -4.97
CA VAL A 79 11.28 -4.48 -4.99
C VAL A 79 10.58 -4.48 -3.63
N TYR A 80 9.27 -4.36 -3.63
CA TYR A 80 8.43 -4.29 -2.43
C TYR A 80 7.35 -5.36 -2.48
N HIS A 81 7.26 -6.16 -1.42
CA HIS A 81 6.18 -7.12 -1.25
C HIS A 81 5.11 -6.52 -0.34
N VAL A 82 3.97 -6.19 -0.92
CA VAL A 82 2.84 -5.56 -0.24
C VAL A 82 1.75 -6.58 -0.08
N TRP A 83 1.41 -6.88 1.17
CA TRP A 83 0.24 -7.67 1.49
C TRP A 83 -0.97 -6.77 1.55
N THR A 84 -2.04 -7.15 0.87
CA THR A 84 -3.32 -6.42 0.89
C THR A 84 -4.43 -7.36 1.35
N ALA A 85 -5.27 -6.92 2.27
CA ALA A 85 -6.51 -7.59 2.63
C ALA A 85 -7.72 -6.70 2.37
N CYS A 86 -8.77 -7.25 1.80
CA CYS A 86 -9.99 -6.55 1.46
C CYS A 86 -11.18 -7.26 2.10
N SER A 87 -12.07 -6.49 2.74
CA SER A 87 -13.29 -6.98 3.39
C SER A 87 -14.57 -6.43 2.75
N ALA A 88 -14.46 -5.79 1.59
CA ALA A 88 -15.59 -5.35 0.78
C ALA A 88 -15.36 -5.68 -0.70
N LEU A 89 -16.46 -5.77 -1.45
CA LEU A 89 -16.45 -5.81 -2.90
C LEU A 89 -16.13 -4.42 -3.46
N GLY A 90 -15.86 -4.33 -4.77
CA GLY A 90 -15.56 -3.06 -5.43
C GLY A 90 -16.68 -2.01 -5.34
N ASP A 91 -17.93 -2.43 -5.07
CA ASP A 91 -19.08 -1.54 -4.81
C ASP A 91 -19.18 -1.07 -3.35
N GLY A 92 -18.28 -1.53 -2.47
CA GLY A 92 -18.26 -1.23 -1.03
C GLY A 92 -19.14 -2.15 -0.18
N SER A 93 -19.88 -3.09 -0.76
CA SER A 93 -20.67 -4.07 -0.02
C SER A 93 -19.74 -5.01 0.78
N PRO A 94 -20.06 -5.37 2.04
CA PRO A 94 -19.24 -6.28 2.83
C PRO A 94 -19.03 -7.62 2.13
N ALA A 95 -17.81 -8.16 2.22
CA ALA A 95 -17.42 -9.44 1.67
C ALA A 95 -16.62 -10.25 2.70
N LYS A 96 -16.50 -11.55 2.46
CA LYS A 96 -15.51 -12.37 3.18
C LYS A 96 -14.13 -11.77 2.93
N GLU A 97 -13.35 -11.61 4.00
CA GLU A 97 -12.00 -11.08 3.88
C GLU A 97 -11.14 -11.97 2.98
N THR A 98 -10.55 -11.37 1.96
CA THR A 98 -9.56 -11.99 1.08
C THR A 98 -8.26 -11.23 1.18
N SER A 99 -7.13 -11.94 1.07
CA SER A 99 -5.82 -11.28 1.06
C SER A 99 -4.92 -11.80 -0.04
N ALA A 100 -4.07 -10.94 -0.56
CA ALA A 100 -3.12 -11.25 -1.61
C ALA A 100 -1.78 -10.56 -1.35
N LEU A 101 -0.70 -11.20 -1.80
CA LEU A 101 0.61 -10.56 -1.90
C LEU A 101 0.75 -9.93 -3.30
N THR A 102 1.27 -8.72 -3.35
CA THR A 102 1.56 -8.01 -4.59
C THR A 102 3.00 -7.54 -4.55
N THR A 103 3.73 -7.81 -5.61
CA THR A 103 5.12 -7.36 -5.78
C THR A 103 5.12 -6.09 -6.62
N TYR A 104 5.69 -5.03 -6.07
CA TYR A 104 5.93 -3.75 -6.75
C TYR A 104 7.43 -3.60 -6.99
N ALA A 105 7.85 -3.71 -8.25
CA ALA A 105 9.23 -3.40 -8.65
C ALA A 105 9.27 -1.94 -9.13
N ILE A 106 9.83 -1.07 -8.28
CA ILE A 106 9.95 0.36 -8.56
C ILE A 106 11.13 0.58 -9.50
N ARG A 107 10.83 0.90 -10.76
CA ARG A 107 11.85 1.16 -11.80
C ARG A 107 12.35 2.60 -11.73
N SER A 108 11.44 3.51 -11.40
CA SER A 108 11.72 4.93 -11.14
C SER A 108 10.60 5.52 -10.28
N PRO A 109 10.73 6.76 -9.77
CA PRO A 109 9.63 7.41 -9.06
C PRO A 109 8.33 7.52 -9.87
N THR A 110 8.38 7.41 -11.19
CA THR A 110 7.22 7.55 -12.09
C THR A 110 6.88 6.27 -12.85
N GLU A 111 7.54 5.14 -12.57
CA GLU A 111 7.31 3.87 -13.25
C GLU A 111 7.45 2.70 -12.28
N VAL A 112 6.44 1.84 -12.27
CA VAL A 112 6.38 0.65 -11.43
C VAL A 112 5.88 -0.54 -12.22
N GLU A 113 6.50 -1.68 -12.00
CA GLU A 113 5.96 -2.95 -12.45
C GLU A 113 5.22 -3.61 -11.29
N VAL A 114 3.99 -4.06 -11.55
CA VAL A 114 3.11 -4.69 -10.57
C VAL A 114 2.91 -6.15 -10.97
N ARG A 115 3.17 -7.06 -10.04
CA ARG A 115 2.93 -8.51 -10.21
C ARG A 115 2.08 -9.02 -9.06
N GLN A 116 1.01 -9.74 -9.32
CA GLN A 116 0.33 -10.49 -8.27
C GLN A 116 1.08 -11.80 -7.98
N ASP A 117 0.98 -12.31 -6.75
CA ASP A 117 1.74 -13.46 -6.22
C ASP A 117 1.73 -14.72 -7.12
N GLN A 118 0.70 -14.87 -7.95
CA GLN A 118 0.47 -16.04 -8.81
C GLN A 118 0.70 -15.75 -10.30
N GLU A 119 1.08 -14.53 -10.67
CA GLU A 119 1.30 -14.13 -12.05
C GLU A 119 2.77 -14.29 -12.45
N ALA A 120 3.00 -15.01 -13.55
CA ALA A 120 4.36 -15.18 -14.11
C ALA A 120 4.93 -13.88 -14.70
N SER A 121 4.12 -12.85 -14.91
CA SER A 121 4.52 -11.61 -15.57
C SER A 121 3.86 -10.41 -14.91
N GLY A 122 4.56 -9.28 -14.92
CA GLY A 122 4.08 -8.02 -14.38
C GLY A 122 3.52 -7.09 -15.42
N SER A 123 2.65 -6.21 -14.97
CA SER A 123 2.15 -5.08 -15.73
C SER A 123 2.94 -3.82 -15.37
N ILE A 124 3.43 -3.10 -16.36
CA ILE A 124 4.13 -1.82 -16.15
C ILE A 124 3.12 -0.69 -16.10
N PHE A 125 3.22 0.18 -15.11
CA PHE A 125 2.39 1.36 -14.94
C PHE A 125 3.27 2.61 -14.88
N ARG A 126 2.78 3.67 -15.51
CA ARG A 126 3.48 4.96 -15.61
C ARG A 126 2.65 6.10 -15.04
N TRP A 127 3.33 7.05 -14.42
CA TRP A 127 2.70 8.24 -13.84
C TRP A 127 2.12 9.14 -14.94
N CYS A 128 0.85 9.49 -14.81
CA CYS A 128 0.11 10.32 -15.77
C CYS A 128 -0.28 11.69 -15.22
N GLY A 129 -0.05 11.96 -13.93
CA GLY A 129 -0.41 13.24 -13.32
C GLY A 129 -0.72 13.15 -11.84
N PRO A 130 -1.04 14.29 -11.21
CA PRO A 130 -1.62 14.31 -9.86
C PRO A 130 -2.92 13.48 -9.81
N PRO A 131 -3.36 13.05 -8.61
CA PRO A 131 -4.58 12.26 -8.45
C PRO A 131 -5.76 12.98 -9.11
N GLN A 132 -6.33 12.38 -10.14
CA GLN A 132 -7.60 12.84 -10.67
C GLN A 132 -8.68 12.40 -9.66
N ALA A 133 -9.55 13.32 -9.25
CA ALA A 133 -10.81 12.89 -8.64
C ALA A 133 -11.48 11.97 -9.67
N GLN A 134 -11.70 10.70 -9.32
CA GLN A 134 -12.34 9.76 -10.24
C GLN A 134 -13.71 10.35 -10.59
N LYS A 135 -13.85 10.94 -11.78
CA LYS A 135 -15.15 11.35 -12.36
C LYS A 135 -15.94 10.11 -12.78
N GLY A 136 -16.07 9.15 -11.88
CA GLY A 136 -16.76 7.87 -12.05
C GLY A 136 -18.01 7.79 -11.18
N GLY A 137 -18.69 8.92 -10.96
CA GLY A 137 -19.98 8.97 -10.28
C GLY A 137 -21.05 9.48 -11.24
N GLN A 138 -21.89 8.56 -11.72
CA GLN A 138 -23.26 8.84 -12.15
C GLN A 138 -23.44 9.81 -13.34
N ASP A 139 -23.18 9.32 -14.55
CA ASP A 139 -24.18 9.51 -15.60
C ASP A 139 -25.26 8.44 -15.38
N ARG A 140 -26.14 8.68 -14.39
CA ARG A 140 -27.46 8.08 -14.42
C ARG A 140 -28.10 8.58 -15.71
N GLN A 141 -28.11 7.76 -16.73
CA GLN A 141 -29.07 7.91 -17.81
C GLN A 141 -30.46 7.91 -17.13
N PRO A 142 -31.24 9.01 -17.16
CA PRO A 142 -32.61 8.95 -16.72
C PRO A 142 -33.30 7.94 -17.62
N SER A 143 -33.63 6.77 -17.07
CA SER A 143 -34.53 5.81 -17.68
C SER A 143 -35.88 6.52 -17.84
N SER A 144 -36.03 7.17 -18.99
CA SER A 144 -37.27 7.73 -19.48
C SER A 144 -38.11 6.56 -19.97
N ARG A 145 -38.60 5.75 -19.03
CA ARG A 145 -39.72 4.85 -19.28
C ARG A 145 -41.01 5.60 -18.99
N ALA A 146 -41.36 6.45 -19.95
CA ALA A 146 -42.75 6.78 -20.18
C ALA A 146 -43.42 5.51 -20.72
N ASN A 147 -44.36 4.95 -19.96
CA ASN A 147 -45.67 4.60 -20.49
C ASN A 147 -46.61 4.33 -19.31
N GLY A 148 -47.69 5.12 -19.31
CA GLY A 148 -48.73 5.12 -18.30
C GLY A 148 -49.68 3.92 -18.44
N PRO A 149 -50.70 3.87 -17.57
CA PRO A 149 -51.62 2.75 -17.51
C PRO A 149 -52.69 2.87 -18.60
N GLN A 150 -53.06 1.74 -19.19
CA GLN A 150 -54.44 1.30 -19.42
C GLN A 150 -54.45 -0.15 -19.90
#